data_AF-A0A5D0MW42-F1
#
_entry.id   AF-A0A5D0MW42-F1
#
_cell.length_a   1.000
_cell.length_b   1.000
_cell.length_c   1.000
_cell.angle_alpha   90.00
_cell.angle_beta   90.00
_cell.angle_gamma   90.00
#
_symmetry.space_group_name_H-M   'P 1'
#
loop_
_entity.id
_entity.type
_entity.pdbx_description
1 polymer ?
#
loop_
_entity_poly.entity_id
_entity_poly.type
_entity_poly.pdbx_seq_one_letter_code
_entity_poly.pdbx_strand_id
1 'polypeptide(L)'
;MAEPPEYDRYRRDVDVLGEIGARLASVVPYVECTIPKSLASAAVAAWERDEEGPMADETCEQVRSRLRAGDLALLGLEVSKSGRSSGDVVIVRLPAAQFAAAVDVWAESQ
;
A
#
# COMPACT_ATOMS: atom_id res chain seq x y z
N MET A 1 -24.43 -6.76 -28.13
CA MET A 1 -25.35 -6.13 -27.17
C MET A 1 -24.88 -4.70 -26.96
N ALA A 2 -25.78 -3.72 -27.02
CA ALA A 2 -25.44 -2.34 -26.66
C ALA A 2 -25.19 -2.27 -25.16
N GLU A 3 -24.18 -1.51 -24.75
CA GLU A 3 -23.86 -1.31 -23.33
C GLU A 3 -25.03 -0.57 -22.66
N PRO A 4 -25.44 -0.95 -21.44
CA PRO A 4 -26.53 -0.29 -20.75
C PRO A 4 -26.28 1.21 -20.53
N PRO A 5 -27.31 2.07 -20.57
CA PRO A 5 -27.16 3.54 -20.53
C PRO A 5 -26.52 4.06 -19.23
N GLU A 6 -26.53 3.28 -18.16
CA GLU A 6 -25.83 3.60 -16.90
C GLU A 6 -24.31 3.64 -17.05
N TYR A 7 -23.71 2.92 -18.00
CA TYR A 7 -22.27 2.92 -18.21
C TYR A 7 -21.76 4.25 -18.75
N ASP A 8 -22.58 4.97 -19.54
CA ASP A 8 -22.26 6.35 -19.94
C ASP A 8 -22.23 7.29 -18.73
N ARG A 9 -23.11 7.07 -17.75
CA ARG A 9 -23.09 7.84 -16.49
C ARG A 9 -21.86 7.48 -15.66
N TYR A 10 -21.56 6.19 -15.49
CA TYR A 10 -20.38 5.75 -14.73
C TYR A 10 -19.08 6.25 -15.33
N ARG A 11 -18.94 6.27 -16.66
CA ARG A 11 -17.75 6.83 -17.32
C ARG A 11 -17.59 8.32 -17.01
N ARG A 12 -18.68 9.10 -17.08
CA ARG A 12 -18.65 10.52 -16.69
C ARG A 12 -18.32 10.71 -15.21
N ASP A 13 -18.87 9.87 -14.34
CA ASP A 13 -18.58 9.92 -12.91
C ASP A 13 -17.09 9.64 -12.66
N VAL A 14 -16.50 8.64 -13.34
CA VAL A 14 -15.06 8.35 -13.27
C VAL A 14 -14.22 9.54 -13.73
N ASP A 15 -14.58 10.19 -14.84
CA ASP A 15 -13.85 11.35 -15.33
C ASP A 15 -13.85 12.49 -14.29
N VAL A 16 -15.02 12.84 -13.76
CA VAL A 16 -15.18 13.91 -12.77
C VAL A 16 -14.45 13.58 -11.46
N LEU A 17 -14.61 12.36 -10.95
CA LEU A 17 -13.95 11.92 -9.72
C LEU A 17 -12.43 11.77 -9.92
N GLY A 18 -11.99 11.45 -11.13
CA GLY A 18 -10.59 11.42 -11.52
C GLY A 18 -9.93 12.80 -11.45
N GLU A 19 -10.63 13.86 -11.87
CA GLU A 19 -10.14 15.24 -11.73
C GLU A 19 -9.97 15.64 -10.26
N ILE A 20 -10.89 15.22 -9.38
CA ILE A 20 -10.72 15.41 -7.93
C ILE A 20 -9.47 14.67 -7.45
N GLY A 21 -9.29 13.42 -7.86
CA GLY A 21 -8.09 12.63 -7.56
C GLY A 21 -6.79 13.32 -7.97
N ALA A 22 -6.74 13.89 -9.18
CA ALA A 22 -5.59 14.63 -9.68
C ALA A 22 -5.26 15.87 -8.84
N ARG A 23 -6.28 16.57 -8.32
CA ARG A 23 -6.08 17.69 -7.38
C ARG A 23 -5.54 17.22 -6.03
N LEU A 24 -6.10 16.13 -5.50
CA LEU A 24 -5.69 15.57 -4.21
C LEU A 24 -4.29 14.95 -4.25
N ALA A 25 -3.85 14.42 -5.39
CA ALA A 25 -2.52 13.84 -5.56
C ALA A 25 -1.38 14.83 -5.27
N SER A 26 -1.63 16.14 -5.34
CA SER A 26 -0.65 17.17 -4.97
C SER A 26 -0.52 17.41 -3.46
N VAL A 27 -1.44 16.87 -2.65
CA VAL A 27 -1.57 17.12 -1.21
C VAL A 27 -1.39 15.82 -0.41
N VAL A 28 -0.61 14.85 -0.90
CA VAL A 28 -0.51 13.51 -0.28
C VAL A 28 -0.26 13.64 1.23
N PRO A 29 -1.25 13.33 2.07
CA PRO A 29 -1.10 13.50 3.50
C PRO A 29 -0.20 12.38 4.02
N TYR A 30 0.64 12.74 4.98
CA TYR A 30 1.42 11.79 5.74
C TYR A 30 0.78 11.59 7.10
N VAL A 31 0.76 10.34 7.56
CA VAL A 31 0.34 9.96 8.90
C VAL A 31 1.59 9.63 9.70
N GLU A 32 1.76 10.24 10.87
CA GLU A 32 2.81 9.83 11.80
C GLU A 32 2.36 8.58 12.56
N CYS A 33 3.18 7.54 12.51
CA CYS A 33 2.89 6.24 13.09
C CYS A 33 4.01 5.80 14.02
N THR A 34 3.63 5.15 15.11
CA THR A 34 4.55 4.53 16.06
C THR A 34 4.45 3.02 15.92
N ILE A 35 5.56 2.38 15.55
CA ILE A 35 5.63 0.95 15.26
C ILE A 35 6.62 0.29 16.22
N PRO A 36 6.33 -0.88 16.81
CA PRO A 36 7.31 -1.65 17.56
C PRO A 36 8.57 -1.91 16.72
N LYS A 37 9.75 -1.75 17.32
CA LYS A 37 11.02 -1.86 16.61
C LYS A 37 11.20 -3.23 15.93
N SER A 38 10.70 -4.31 16.54
CA SER A 38 10.71 -5.64 15.94
C SER A 38 9.91 -5.70 14.63
N LEU A 39 8.73 -5.08 14.58
CA LEU A 39 7.89 -5.02 13.39
C LEU A 39 8.46 -4.07 12.34
N ALA A 40 9.04 -2.95 12.75
CA ALA A 40 9.73 -2.02 11.86
C ALA A 40 10.92 -2.71 11.17
N SER A 41 11.72 -3.48 11.91
CA SER A 41 12.80 -4.29 11.34
C SER A 41 12.30 -5.36 10.38
N ALA A 42 11.18 -6.02 10.70
CA ALA A 42 10.57 -7.01 9.81
C ALA A 42 10.08 -6.38 8.50
N ALA A 43 9.49 -5.19 8.56
CA ALA A 43 9.07 -4.45 7.38
C ALA A 43 10.26 -4.07 6.48
N VAL A 44 11.35 -3.57 7.08
CA VAL A 44 12.59 -3.27 6.34
C VAL A 44 13.17 -4.52 5.69
N ALA A 45 13.24 -5.62 6.44
CA ALA A 45 13.71 -6.90 5.91
C ALA A 45 12.84 -7.42 4.75
N ALA A 46 11.52 -7.20 4.79
CA ALA A 46 10.63 -7.56 3.69
C ALA A 46 10.88 -6.71 2.43
N TRP A 47 11.22 -5.43 2.59
CA TRP A 47 11.56 -4.52 1.49
C TRP A 47 12.93 -4.82 0.86
N GLU A 48 13.94 -5.10 1.69
CA GLU A 48 15.32 -5.32 1.23
C GLU A 48 15.55 -6.73 0.68
N ARG A 49 14.55 -7.61 0.75
CA ARG A 49 14.68 -9.00 0.32
C ARG A 49 14.60 -9.09 -1.19
N ASP A 50 15.67 -9.61 -1.78
CA ASP A 50 15.67 -10.06 -3.17
C ASP A 50 14.95 -11.41 -3.29
N GLU A 51 14.11 -11.55 -4.31
CA GLU A 51 13.48 -12.81 -4.69
C GLU A 51 14.31 -13.46 -5.80
N GLU A 52 15.05 -14.51 -5.45
CA GLU A 52 15.86 -15.26 -6.40
C GLU A 52 15.10 -16.48 -6.93
N GLY A 53 15.19 -16.71 -8.25
CA GLY A 53 14.66 -17.90 -8.91
C GLY A 53 13.65 -17.59 -10.02
N PRO A 54 13.33 -18.58 -10.86
CA PRO A 54 12.32 -18.42 -11.89
C PRO A 54 10.94 -18.24 -11.26
N MET A 55 10.16 -17.30 -11.79
CA MET A 55 8.76 -17.15 -11.41
C MET A 55 8.01 -18.40 -11.86
N ALA A 56 7.46 -19.13 -10.89
CA ALA A 56 6.65 -20.32 -11.16
C ALA A 56 5.30 -19.94 -11.80
N ASP A 57 4.58 -20.92 -12.34
CA ASP A 57 3.19 -20.72 -12.73
C ASP A 57 2.35 -20.44 -11.48
N GLU A 58 1.89 -19.20 -11.34
CA GLU A 58 1.10 -18.75 -10.19
C GLU A 58 -0.40 -18.94 -10.45
N THR A 59 -1.12 -19.43 -9.43
CA THR A 59 -2.58 -19.31 -9.40
C THR A 59 -2.99 -17.85 -9.21
N CYS A 60 -4.25 -17.52 -9.54
CA CYS A 60 -4.77 -16.16 -9.32
C CYS A 60 -4.63 -15.69 -7.86
N GLU A 61 -4.75 -16.61 -6.90
CA GLU A 61 -4.61 -16.31 -5.48
C GLU A 61 -3.15 -16.00 -5.11
N GLN A 62 -2.20 -16.76 -5.66
CA GLN A 62 -0.76 -16.54 -5.45
C GLN A 62 -0.33 -15.19 -6.02
N VAL A 63 -0.79 -14.84 -7.23
CA VAL A 63 -0.53 -13.52 -7.83
C VAL A 63 -1.03 -12.39 -6.92
N ARG A 64 -2.26 -12.50 -6.40
CA ARG A 64 -2.82 -11.49 -5.49
C ARG A 64 -1.99 -11.36 -4.22
N SER A 65 -1.59 -12.48 -3.62
CA SER A 65 -0.75 -12.49 -2.41
C SER A 65 0.62 -11.86 -2.67
N ARG A 66 1.27 -12.18 -3.79
CA ARG A 66 2.58 -11.60 -4.15
C ARG A 66 2.49 -10.09 -4.39
N LEU A 67 1.49 -9.64 -5.15
CA LEU A 67 1.28 -8.21 -5.40
C LEU A 67 1.01 -7.46 -4.09
N ARG A 68 0.13 -8.00 -3.24
CA ARG A 68 -0.19 -7.40 -1.95
C ARG A 68 1.01 -7.36 -1.00
N ALA A 69 1.84 -8.40 -0.98
CA ALA A 69 3.08 -8.41 -0.22
C ALA A 69 4.06 -7.34 -0.72
N GLY A 70 4.18 -7.16 -2.04
CA GLY A 70 4.98 -6.11 -2.65
C GLY A 70 4.50 -4.70 -2.27
N ASP A 71 3.19 -4.45 -2.34
CA ASP A 71 2.60 -3.18 -1.95
C ASP A 71 2.85 -2.87 -0.47
N LEU A 72 2.70 -3.85 0.42
CA LEU A 72 2.97 -3.70 1.85
C LEU A 72 4.46 -3.58 2.18
N ALA A 73 5.36 -4.13 1.37
CA ALA A 73 6.80 -3.97 1.54
C ALA A 73 7.23 -2.50 1.41
N LEU A 74 6.44 -1.63 0.77
CA LEU A 74 6.69 -0.19 0.74
C LEU A 74 6.70 0.45 2.13
N LEU A 75 6.06 -0.17 3.13
CA LEU A 75 6.20 0.26 4.53
C LEU A 75 7.65 0.17 5.01
N GLY A 76 8.35 -0.90 4.62
CA GLY A 76 9.77 -1.08 4.91
C GLY A 76 10.65 0.00 4.28
N LEU A 77 10.33 0.41 3.06
CA LEU A 77 10.98 1.54 2.38
C LEU A 77 10.81 2.85 3.14
N GLU A 78 9.60 3.17 3.62
CA GLU A 78 9.38 4.41 4.37
C GLU A 78 10.02 4.38 5.75
N VAL A 79 10.03 3.23 6.41
CA VAL A 79 10.75 3.00 7.67
C VAL A 79 12.25 3.19 7.47
N SER A 80 12.86 2.64 6.42
CA SER A 80 14.29 2.79 6.16
C SER A 80 14.68 4.22 5.80
N LYS A 81 13.82 4.96 5.10
CA LYS A 81 14.07 6.35 4.70
C LYS A 81 13.84 7.38 5.81
N SER A 82 12.78 7.22 6.61
CA SER A 82 12.29 8.29 7.50
C SER A 82 12.07 7.86 8.95
N GLY A 83 12.25 6.57 9.25
CA GLY A 83 12.07 6.02 10.59
C GLY A 83 13.06 6.59 11.60
N ARG A 84 12.56 7.08 12.72
CA ARG A 84 13.36 7.53 13.87
C ARG A 84 13.13 6.59 15.04
N SER A 85 14.21 5.95 15.51
CA SER A 85 14.14 5.09 16.69
C SER A 85 13.99 5.92 17.97
N SER A 86 13.10 5.47 18.86
CA SER A 86 12.90 6.04 20.20
C SER A 86 12.59 4.91 21.18
N GLY A 87 13.58 4.45 21.94
CA GLY A 87 13.45 3.26 22.78
C GLY A 87 13.13 2.01 21.94
N ASP A 88 12.03 1.32 22.30
CA ASP A 88 11.57 0.09 21.65
C ASP A 88 10.60 0.31 20.48
N VAL A 89 10.45 1.57 20.04
CA VAL A 89 9.59 1.94 18.91
C VAL A 89 10.35 2.70 17.84
N VAL A 90 9.77 2.69 16.64
CA VAL A 90 10.18 3.51 15.49
C VAL A 90 9.01 4.42 15.13
N ILE A 91 9.29 5.73 15.09
CA ILE A 91 8.35 6.75 14.64
C ILE A 91 8.63 7.02 13.17
N VAL A 92 7.63 6.83 12.31
CA VAL A 92 7.74 6.95 10.85
C VAL A 92 6.60 7.78 10.30
N ARG A 93 6.84 8.52 9.22
CA ARG A 93 5.78 9.23 8.49
C ARG A 93 5.41 8.42 7.26
N LEU A 94 4.22 7.82 7.26
CA LEU A 94 3.73 7.01 6.15
C LEU A 94 2.84 7.84 5.24
N PRO A 95 2.95 7.73 3.91
CA PRO A 95 1.90 8.18 3.00
C PRO A 95 0.55 7.54 3.39
N ALA A 96 -0.52 8.33 3.40
CA ALA A 96 -1.84 7.85 3.83
C ALA A 96 -2.32 6.60 3.06
N ALA A 97 -1.93 6.46 1.79
CA ALA A 97 -2.23 5.27 0.99
C ALA A 97 -1.59 3.99 1.56
N GLN A 98 -0.33 4.05 1.99
CA GLN A 98 0.35 2.90 2.59
C GLN A 98 -0.18 2.58 3.97
N PHE A 99 -0.51 3.62 4.76
CA PHE A 99 -1.20 3.44 6.04
C PHE A 99 -2.54 2.72 5.85
N ALA A 100 -3.37 3.18 4.90
CA ALA A 100 -4.66 2.57 4.60
C ALA A 100 -4.51 1.12 4.14
N ALA A 101 -3.59 0.82 3.22
CA ALA A 101 -3.34 -0.53 2.73
C ALA A 101 -2.97 -1.50 3.87
N ALA A 102 -2.16 -1.06 4.84
CA ALA A 102 -1.80 -1.87 6.01
C ALA A 102 -3.01 -2.17 6.91
N VAL A 103 -3.86 -1.17 7.13
CA VAL A 103 -5.08 -1.30 7.95
C VAL A 103 -6.10 -2.21 7.28
N ASP A 104 -6.29 -2.10 5.97
CA ASP A 104 -7.23 -2.93 5.20
C ASP A 104 -6.86 -4.42 5.30
N VAL A 105 -5.57 -4.76 5.21
CA VAL A 105 -5.08 -6.15 5.40
C VAL A 105 -5.39 -6.67 6.79
N TRP A 106 -5.18 -5.85 7.81
CA TRP A 106 -5.52 -6.22 9.19
C TRP A 106 -7.03 -6.46 9.34
N ALA A 107 -7.85 -5.59 8.74
CA ALA A 107 -9.31 -5.67 8.82
C ALA A 107 -9.87 -6.93 8.14
N GLU A 108 -9.30 -7.36 7.02
CA GLU A 108 -9.68 -8.62 6.35
C GLU A 108 -9.23 -9.88 7.12
N SER A 109 -8.30 -9.73 8.06
CA SER A 109 -7.77 -10.83 8.86
C SER A 109 -8.52 -11.02 10.20
N GLN A 110 -9.59 -10.26 10.43
CA GLN A 110 -10.50 -10.38 11.58
C GLN A 110 -11.74 -11.21 11.22
#